data_AF-A0A7S4TBN7-F1
#
_entry.id   AF-A0A7S4TBN7-F1
#
_cell.length_a   1.000
_cell.length_b   1.000
_cell.length_c   1.000
_cell.angle_alpha   90.00
_cell.angle_beta   90.00
_cell.angle_gamma   90.00
#
_symmetry.space_group_name_H-M   'P 1'
#
loop_
_entity.id
_entity.type
_entity.pdbx_description
1 polymer ?
#
loop_
_entity_poly.entity_id
_entity_poly.type
_entity_poly.pdbx_seq_one_letter_code
_entity_poly.pdbx_strand_id
1 'polypeptide(L)'
;FNVLAMYVEIRAVLSRCASGRATGIVMDSGDGMTHTVPSDEGYALPHAILRLDLAGSDLTDSLMKILRGSFTTAAEREAVKEKLCYIALDFEMKAATESSDRTYEIITVESERFRCPEMLFQPSLVGKEASGIHD
;
A
#
# COMPACT_ATOMS: atom_id res chain seq x y z
N PHE A 1 -17.69 -16.70 -22.76
CA PHE A 1 -17.16 -17.79 -21.92
C PHE A 1 -18.20 -18.90 -21.85
N ASN A 2 -17.87 -20.12 -22.25
CA ASN A 2 -18.78 -21.29 -22.23
C ASN A 2 -18.54 -22.09 -20.93
N VAL A 3 -18.94 -21.53 -19.79
CA VAL A 3 -18.73 -22.13 -18.45
C VAL A 3 -20.04 -22.69 -17.90
N LEU A 4 -19.94 -23.81 -17.17
CA LEU A 4 -21.10 -24.50 -16.58
C LEU A 4 -21.71 -23.75 -15.39
N ALA A 5 -20.87 -23.07 -14.59
CA ALA A 5 -21.29 -22.24 -13.48
C ALA A 5 -20.23 -21.16 -13.19
N MET A 6 -20.66 -20.05 -12.59
CA MET A 6 -19.80 -18.93 -12.18
C MET A 6 -20.25 -18.44 -10.81
N TYR A 7 -19.28 -18.14 -9.94
CA TYR A 7 -19.51 -17.55 -8.63
C TYR A 7 -18.56 -16.36 -8.44
N VAL A 8 -19.08 -15.25 -7.91
CA VAL A 8 -18.34 -14.00 -7.72
C VAL A 8 -18.47 -13.58 -6.28
N GLU A 9 -17.33 -13.26 -5.66
CA GLU A 9 -17.27 -12.85 -4.26
C GLU A 9 -16.37 -11.64 -4.04
N ILE A 10 -16.58 -11.01 -2.89
CA ILE A 10 -15.73 -9.90 -2.43
C ILE A 10 -14.35 -10.46 -2.06
N ARG A 11 -13.31 -9.90 -2.67
CA ARG A 11 -11.91 -10.34 -2.45
C ARG A 11 -11.55 -10.38 -0.96
N ALA A 12 -11.93 -9.35 -0.20
CA ALA A 12 -11.66 -9.27 1.23
C ALA A 12 -12.31 -10.42 2.02
N VAL A 13 -13.53 -10.84 1.65
CA VAL A 13 -14.22 -11.99 2.27
C VAL A 13 -13.48 -13.29 1.96
N LEU A 14 -13.02 -13.48 0.72
CA LEU A 14 -12.21 -14.65 0.36
C LEU A 14 -10.87 -14.69 1.11
N SER A 15 -10.16 -13.55 1.21
CA SER A 15 -8.94 -13.43 2.02
C SER A 15 -9.21 -13.74 3.49
N ARG A 16 -10.39 -13.36 4.01
CA ARG A 16 -10.81 -13.69 5.37
C ARG A 16 -11.06 -15.19 5.53
N CYS A 17 -11.79 -15.81 4.61
CA CYS A 17 -12.04 -17.24 4.60
C CYS A 17 -10.73 -18.04 4.56
N ALA A 18 -9.74 -17.60 3.78
CA ALA A 18 -8.41 -18.21 3.72
C ALA A 18 -7.67 -18.19 5.07
N SER A 19 -7.95 -17.19 5.92
CA SER A 19 -7.39 -17.12 7.29
C SER A 19 -8.12 -17.99 8.33
N GLY A 20 -9.20 -18.67 7.96
CA GLY A 20 -9.88 -19.67 8.79
C GLY A 20 -10.66 -19.12 9.98
N ARG A 21 -11.07 -17.85 9.95
CA ARG A 21 -11.92 -17.28 11.01
C ARG A 21 -13.15 -16.56 10.42
N ALA A 22 -14.25 -16.49 11.16
CA ALA A 22 -15.54 -16.02 10.62
C ALA A 22 -15.79 -14.50 10.78
N THR A 23 -15.30 -13.89 11.86
CA THR A 23 -15.52 -12.45 12.18
C THR A 23 -14.21 -11.69 12.29
N GLY A 24 -14.06 -10.57 11.60
CA GLY A 24 -12.93 -9.66 11.71
C GLY A 24 -12.85 -8.65 10.57
N ILE A 25 -11.81 -7.83 10.59
CA ILE A 25 -11.59 -6.78 9.60
C ILE A 25 -10.48 -7.23 8.64
N VAL A 26 -10.69 -7.04 7.34
CA VAL A 26 -9.67 -7.24 6.31
C VAL A 26 -9.32 -5.90 5.70
N MET A 27 -8.02 -5.58 5.68
CA MET A 27 -7.49 -4.48 4.92
C MET A 27 -6.82 -5.04 3.66
N ASP A 28 -7.34 -4.69 2.49
CA ASP A 28 -6.81 -5.07 1.17
C ASP A 28 -6.22 -3.84 0.48
N SER A 29 -4.89 -3.75 0.45
CA SER A 29 -4.15 -2.69 -0.26
C SER A 29 -3.63 -3.25 -1.58
N GLY A 30 -4.23 -2.81 -2.69
CA GLY A 30 -3.82 -3.21 -4.03
C GLY A 30 -2.86 -2.23 -4.69
N ASP A 31 -2.86 -2.23 -6.02
CA ASP A 31 -2.12 -1.27 -6.82
C ASP A 31 -2.86 0.08 -6.96
N GLY A 32 -4.18 0.07 -7.16
CA GLY A 32 -4.95 1.30 -7.40
C GLY A 32 -5.75 1.85 -6.21
N MET A 33 -6.07 1.02 -5.22
CA MET A 33 -6.87 1.43 -4.07
C MET A 33 -6.66 0.50 -2.87
N THR A 34 -6.99 1.02 -1.69
CA THR A 34 -6.97 0.31 -0.42
C THR A 34 -8.38 0.25 0.16
N HIS A 35 -8.81 -0.93 0.59
CA HIS A 35 -10.12 -1.13 1.20
C HIS A 35 -10.01 -1.75 2.58
N THR A 36 -10.83 -1.27 3.50
CA THR A 36 -11.04 -1.90 4.80
C THR A 36 -12.45 -2.47 4.82
N VAL A 37 -12.56 -3.79 4.85
CA VAL A 37 -13.83 -4.52 4.82
C VAL A 37 -14.00 -5.25 6.14
N PRO A 38 -14.83 -4.73 7.05
CA PRO A 38 -15.26 -5.47 8.22
C PRO A 38 -16.23 -6.57 7.82
N SER A 39 -16.04 -7.74 8.41
CA SER A 39 -16.88 -8.93 8.22
C SER A 39 -17.28 -9.53 9.55
N ASP A 40 -18.52 -9.98 9.65
CA ASP A 40 -19.03 -10.70 10.80
C ASP A 40 -19.73 -11.98 10.33
N GLU A 41 -19.35 -13.12 10.91
CA GLU A 41 -19.84 -14.44 10.54
C GLU A 41 -19.82 -14.74 9.01
N GLY A 42 -18.84 -14.18 8.29
CA GLY A 42 -18.72 -14.33 6.83
C GLY A 42 -19.49 -13.30 6.01
N TYR A 43 -20.25 -12.40 6.63
CA TYR A 43 -20.95 -11.32 5.96
C TYR A 43 -20.16 -10.01 6.04
N ALA A 44 -19.92 -9.36 4.90
CA ALA A 44 -19.33 -8.02 4.88
C ALA A 44 -20.36 -6.99 5.37
N LEU A 45 -19.94 -6.04 6.20
CA LEU A 45 -20.78 -4.95 6.73
C LEU A 45 -20.66 -3.71 5.85
N PRO A 46 -21.58 -3.45 4.89
CA PRO A 46 -21.36 -2.48 3.82
C PRO A 46 -21.25 -1.04 4.31
N HIS A 47 -21.95 -0.72 5.41
CA HIS A 47 -21.97 0.61 6.03
C HIS A 47 -20.67 0.96 6.75
N ALA A 48 -19.80 -0.03 6.99
CA ALA A 48 -18.52 0.14 7.67
C ALA A 48 -17.33 -0.14 6.74
N ILE A 49 -17.58 -0.28 5.43
CA ILE A 49 -16.49 -0.41 4.43
C ILE A 49 -15.86 0.96 4.23
N LEU A 50 -14.55 1.03 4.44
CA LEU A 50 -13.76 2.21 4.13
C LEU A 50 -12.99 2.00 2.83
N ARG A 51 -12.90 3.05 2.04
CA ARG A 51 -12.15 3.08 0.79
C ARG A 51 -11.18 4.26 0.83
N LEU A 52 -9.92 3.95 0.57
CA LEU A 52 -8.85 4.91 0.41
C LEU A 52 -8.33 4.78 -1.02
N ASP A 53 -8.49 5.83 -1.82
CA ASP A 53 -7.92 5.94 -3.17
C ASP A 53 -6.42 6.30 -3.09
N LEU A 54 -5.67 5.50 -2.35
CA LEU A 54 -4.22 5.56 -2.21
C LEU A 54 -3.69 4.14 -2.09
N ALA A 55 -2.73 3.79 -2.94
CA ALA A 55 -2.26 2.42 -3.06
C ALA A 55 -0.85 2.31 -3.69
N GLY A 56 -0.48 1.12 -4.16
CA GLY A 56 0.83 0.82 -4.70
C GLY A 56 1.28 1.71 -5.86
N SER A 57 0.37 2.08 -6.76
CA SER A 57 0.64 2.95 -7.92
C SER A 57 0.98 4.37 -7.50
N ASP A 58 0.20 4.96 -6.57
CA ASP A 58 0.48 6.28 -6.02
C ASP A 58 1.85 6.33 -5.31
N LEU A 59 2.21 5.25 -4.61
CA LEU A 59 3.52 5.10 -3.98
C LEU A 59 4.65 5.02 -5.02
N THR A 60 4.46 4.22 -6.08
CA THR A 60 5.43 4.13 -7.18
C THR A 60 5.62 5.51 -7.82
N ASP A 61 4.54 6.22 -8.15
CA ASP A 61 4.61 7.54 -8.78
C ASP A 61 5.28 8.59 -7.87
N SER A 62 5.02 8.52 -6.57
CA SER A 62 5.61 9.45 -5.61
C SER A 62 7.09 9.15 -5.38
N LEU A 63 7.48 7.87 -5.31
CA LEU A 63 8.88 7.47 -5.26
C LEU A 63 9.64 7.99 -6.48
N MET A 64 9.05 7.93 -7.67
CA MET A 64 9.66 8.46 -8.90
C MET A 64 9.74 10.00 -8.94
N LYS A 65 8.84 10.71 -8.26
CA LYS A 65 8.96 12.17 -8.13
C LYS A 65 10.13 12.56 -7.23
N ILE A 66 10.39 11.77 -6.19
CA ILE A 66 11.46 12.06 -5.22
C ILE A 66 12.81 11.58 -5.77
N LEU A 67 12.85 10.39 -6.37
CA LEU A 67 14.01 9.88 -7.07
C LEU A 67 14.17 10.62 -8.40
N ARG A 68 15.12 11.56 -8.47
CA ARG A 68 15.50 12.25 -9.72
C ARG A 68 16.25 11.35 -10.72
N GLY A 69 16.00 10.05 -10.69
CA GLY A 69 16.64 9.02 -11.51
C GLY A 69 15.87 8.76 -12.81
N SER A 70 16.60 8.47 -13.89
CA SER A 70 16.03 8.15 -15.20
C SER A 70 15.61 6.68 -15.27
N PHE A 71 14.44 6.33 -14.75
CA PHE A 71 13.87 5.00 -14.90
C PHE A 71 13.10 4.87 -16.22
N THR A 72 13.45 3.85 -17.00
CA THR A 72 12.93 3.70 -18.37
C THR A 72 11.67 2.85 -18.42
N THR A 73 11.52 1.86 -17.55
CA THR A 73 10.37 0.94 -17.57
C THR A 73 9.54 0.99 -16.28
N ALA A 74 8.23 0.71 -16.38
CA ALA A 74 7.36 0.62 -15.20
C ALA A 74 7.80 -0.50 -14.22
N ALA A 75 8.30 -1.61 -14.76
CA ALA A 75 8.80 -2.73 -13.97
C ALA A 75 10.02 -2.37 -13.12
N GLU A 76 10.95 -1.56 -13.65
CA GLU A 76 12.09 -1.04 -12.87
C GLU A 76 11.61 -0.19 -11.69
N ARG A 77 10.64 0.70 -11.93
CA ARG A 77 10.09 1.61 -10.92
C ARG A 77 9.44 0.83 -9.77
N GLU A 78 8.67 -0.19 -10.11
CA GLU A 78 8.04 -1.07 -9.14
C GLU A 78 9.06 -1.93 -8.38
N ALA A 79 10.06 -2.48 -9.07
CA ALA A 79 11.12 -3.25 -8.43
C ALA A 79 11.91 -2.43 -7.39
N VAL A 80 12.15 -1.14 -7.65
CA VAL A 80 12.81 -0.24 -6.69
C VAL A 80 11.95 -0.05 -5.45
N LYS A 81 10.64 0.19 -5.62
CA LYS A 81 9.69 0.29 -4.51
C LYS A 81 9.70 -1.01 -3.68
N GLU A 82 9.51 -2.16 -4.32
CA GLU A 82 9.40 -3.45 -3.63
C GLU A 82 10.68 -3.88 -2.92
N LYS A 83 11.86 -3.58 -3.49
CA LYS A 83 13.15 -4.03 -2.92
C LYS A 83 13.74 -3.08 -1.90
N LEU A 84 13.47 -1.78 -1.99
CA LEU A 84 14.15 -0.77 -1.18
C LEU A 84 13.26 -0.11 -0.14
N CYS A 85 11.96 0.06 -0.40
CA CYS A 85 11.07 0.72 0.53
C CYS A 85 10.74 -0.17 1.74
N TYR A 86 10.52 0.47 2.88
CA TYR A 86 10.10 -0.19 4.11
C TYR A 86 9.35 0.79 5.01
N ILE A 87 8.41 0.32 5.81
CA ILE A 87 7.70 1.15 6.80
C ILE A 87 8.59 1.30 8.04
N ALA A 88 8.86 2.54 8.45
CA ALA A 88 9.50 2.83 9.73
C ALA A 88 8.45 2.74 10.85
N LEU A 89 8.77 2.08 11.96
CA LEU A 89 7.87 2.01 13.12
C LEU A 89 7.74 3.38 13.82
N ASP A 90 8.83 4.13 13.88
CA ASP A 90 8.88 5.49 14.40
C ASP A 90 9.47 6.39 13.33
N PHE A 91 8.59 7.08 12.60
CA PHE A 91 8.97 7.95 11.49
C PHE A 91 9.79 9.15 11.96
N GLU A 92 9.40 9.79 13.07
CA GLU A 92 10.05 11.00 13.56
C GLU A 92 11.48 10.71 14.02
N MET A 93 11.68 9.64 14.79
CA MET A 93 13.00 9.23 15.24
C MET A 93 13.90 8.83 14.06
N LYS A 94 13.37 8.08 13.08
CA LYS A 94 14.12 7.69 11.87
C LYS A 94 14.49 8.89 11.01
N ALA A 95 13.56 9.82 10.81
CA ALA A 95 13.80 11.04 10.05
C ALA A 95 14.88 11.94 10.69
N ALA A 96 15.01 11.90 12.02
CA ALA A 96 16.05 12.64 12.75
C ALA A 96 17.41 11.93 12.79
N THR A 97 17.44 10.60 12.66
CA THR A 97 18.64 9.78 12.98
C THR A 97 19.31 9.16 11.77
N GLU A 98 18.59 8.87 10.68
CA GLU A 98 19.14 8.10 9.56
C GLU A 98 19.41 8.90 8.28
N SER A 99 20.68 8.97 7.92
CA SER A 99 21.21 9.13 6.56
C SER A 99 21.88 7.82 6.10
N SER A 100 21.15 6.69 6.20
CA SER A 100 21.70 5.42 5.71
C SER A 100 21.45 5.29 4.21
N ASP A 101 22.52 5.37 3.42
CA ASP A 101 22.45 5.22 1.96
C ASP A 101 22.40 3.74 1.60
N ARG A 102 21.48 3.36 0.71
CA ARG A 102 21.58 2.10 -0.03
C ARG A 102 21.61 2.38 -1.52
N THR A 103 22.57 1.77 -2.19
CA THR A 103 22.71 1.83 -3.64
C THR A 103 22.01 0.62 -4.26
N TYR A 104 21.08 0.85 -5.19
CA TYR A 104 20.58 -0.18 -6.08
C TYR A 104 21.06 0.11 -7.50
N GLU A 105 21.92 -0.75 -8.01
CA GLU A 105 22.64 -0.62 -9.29
C GLU A 105 23.44 0.69 -9.42
N ILE A 106 22.76 1.81 -9.74
CA ILE A 106 23.37 3.14 -10.00
C ILE A 106 22.68 4.25 -9.17
N ILE A 107 21.60 3.95 -8.44
CA ILE A 107 20.79 4.96 -7.75
C ILE A 107 20.98 4.81 -6.24
N THR A 108 21.42 5.91 -5.63
CA THR A 108 21.45 6.05 -4.17
C THR A 108 20.06 6.43 -3.69
N VAL A 109 19.49 5.61 -2.81
CA VAL A 109 18.23 5.90 -2.13
C VAL A 109 18.53 5.99 -0.64
N GLU A 110 18.22 7.13 -0.04
CA GLU A 110 18.53 7.47 1.35
C GLU A 110 17.25 7.32 2.19
N SER A 111 16.64 8.45 2.55
CA SER A 111 15.44 8.57 3.37
C SER A 111 14.14 8.27 2.62
N GLU A 112 14.16 8.25 1.30
CA GLU A 112 12.99 8.00 0.44
C GLU A 112 12.38 6.61 0.68
N ARG A 113 13.21 5.66 1.13
CA ARG A 113 12.83 4.27 1.40
C ARG A 113 11.72 4.17 2.44
N PHE A 114 11.73 5.02 3.45
CA PHE A 114 10.71 5.04 4.49
C PHE A 114 9.74 6.22 4.36
N ARG A 115 10.15 7.30 3.71
CA ARG A 115 9.25 8.44 3.43
C ARG A 115 8.15 8.14 2.42
N CYS A 116 8.45 7.32 1.40
CA CYS A 116 7.46 6.94 0.41
C CYS A 116 6.27 6.18 1.05
N PRO A 117 6.48 5.05 1.76
CA PRO A 117 5.36 4.32 2.36
C PRO A 117 4.66 5.06 3.50
N GLU A 118 5.27 6.09 4.10
CA GLU A 118 4.63 6.94 5.12
C GLU A 118 3.35 7.60 4.59
N MET A 119 3.23 7.81 3.28
CA MET A 119 2.02 8.38 2.67
C MET A 119 0.75 7.56 2.94
N LEU A 120 0.87 6.25 3.18
CA LEU A 120 -0.27 5.42 3.58
C LEU A 120 -0.80 5.81 4.97
N PHE A 121 0.07 6.29 5.84
CA PHE A 121 -0.28 6.77 7.17
C PHE A 121 -0.59 8.27 7.16
N GLN A 122 0.07 9.04 6.30
CA GLN A 122 -0.15 10.48 6.14
C GLN A 122 -0.48 10.83 4.67
N PRO A 123 -1.74 10.62 4.21
CA PRO A 123 -2.13 10.91 2.83
C PRO A 123 -1.96 12.38 2.43
N SER A 124 -1.90 13.29 3.40
CA SER A 124 -1.60 14.70 3.20
C SER A 124 -0.25 14.96 2.51
N LEU A 125 0.72 14.05 2.65
CA LEU A 125 2.02 14.14 1.97
C LEU A 125 1.92 14.08 0.45
N VAL A 126 0.83 13.50 -0.10
CA VAL A 126 0.54 13.48 -1.54
C VAL A 126 -0.60 14.43 -1.92
N GLY A 127 -1.02 15.29 -1.00
CA GLY A 127 -2.11 16.23 -1.20
C GLY A 127 -3.49 15.57 -1.23
N LYS A 128 -3.65 14.37 -0.66
CA LYS A 128 -4.96 13.74 -0.47
C LYS A 128 -5.50 14.09 0.91
N GLU A 129 -6.71 14.61 0.95
CA GLU A 129 -7.48 14.83 2.19
C GLU A 129 -8.20 13.53 2.58
N ALA A 130 -7.43 12.57 3.08
CA ALA A 130 -7.95 11.30 3.59
C ALA A 130 -7.23 10.92 4.88
N SER A 131 -7.90 10.14 5.73
CA SER A 131 -7.29 9.56 6.92
C SER A 131 -6.28 8.49 6.55
N GLY A 132 -5.28 8.32 7.40
CA GLY A 132 -4.29 7.25 7.23
C GLY A 132 -4.92 5.88 7.42
N ILE A 133 -4.24 4.84 6.97
CA ILE A 133 -4.68 3.45 7.15
C ILE A 133 -4.75 2.99 8.63
N HIS A 134 -4.27 3.82 9.55
CA HIS A 134 -4.21 3.54 10.98
C HIS A 134 -5.35 4.21 11.78
N ASP A 135 -6.13 5.06 11.13
CA ASP A 135 -7.32 5.73 11.69
C ASP A 135 -8.60 4.92 11.40
#